data_AF-A0AAN8Y983-F1
#
_entry.id   AF-A0AAN8Y983-F1
#
_cell.length_a   1.000
_cell.length_b   1.000
_cell.length_c   1.000
_cell.angle_alpha   90.00
_cell.angle_beta   90.00
_cell.angle_gamma   90.00
#
_symmetry.space_group_name_H-M   'P 1'
#
loop_
_entity.id
_entity.type
_entity.pdbx_description
1 polymer ?
#
loop_
_entity_poly.entity_id
_entity_poly.type
_entity_poly.pdbx_seq_one_letter_code
_entity_poly.pdbx_strand_id
1 'polypeptide(L)'
;MWYAATENQEKIFVHRMQQIKTLNAEAFKWLNDLLLEKWTMYLDNGHRWGSLTTNVSESYNGVLKKARGLPVTAMIRMTVKALTDRFVEQSTLANALLEQNRSWPLSMEKRFNENWRKAQAHARMMNYITTSVVFEILTFAHNGKEGNAHKTFADAKKCSCGKWVNYHNLALMQSNFVVFVVSSQRLM
;
A
#
# COMPACT_ATOMS: atom_id res chain seq x y z
N MET A 1 9.30 -8.40 15.35
CA MET A 1 9.78 -8.19 13.97
C MET A 1 8.70 -7.65 13.05
N TRP A 2 7.60 -8.39 12.79
CA TRP A 2 6.53 -7.95 11.88
C TRP A 2 6.00 -6.54 12.17
N TYR A 3 5.66 -6.27 13.44
CA TYR A 3 5.22 -4.93 13.87
C TYR A 3 6.24 -3.81 13.66
N ALA A 4 7.54 -4.10 13.53
CA ALA A 4 8.53 -3.08 13.17
C ALA A 4 8.65 -2.96 11.64
N ALA A 5 8.64 -4.10 10.95
CA ALA A 5 8.73 -4.18 9.49
C ALA A 5 7.61 -3.42 8.76
N THR A 6 6.39 -3.41 9.31
CA THR A 6 5.22 -2.78 8.68
C THR A 6 5.01 -1.30 9.03
N GLU A 7 5.89 -0.70 9.82
CA GLU A 7 5.74 0.70 10.23
C GLU A 7 6.23 1.64 9.12
N ASN A 8 5.45 2.68 8.86
CA ASN A 8 5.78 3.71 7.87
C ASN A 8 6.42 4.95 8.52
N GLN A 9 6.43 5.02 9.86
CA GLN A 9 6.94 6.17 10.60
C GLN A 9 8.21 5.80 11.34
N GLU A 10 9.29 6.55 11.09
CA GLU A 10 10.59 6.36 11.74
C GLU A 10 10.47 6.34 13.27
N LYS A 11 9.72 7.29 13.86
CA LYS A 11 9.54 7.36 15.32
C LYS A 11 8.94 6.08 15.90
N ILE A 12 7.92 5.51 15.25
CA ILE A 12 7.28 4.29 15.69
C ILE A 12 8.20 3.10 15.43
N PHE A 13 8.84 3.03 14.27
CA PHE A 13 9.82 2.01 13.94
C PHE A 13 10.94 1.92 14.99
N VAL A 14 11.57 3.05 15.34
CA VAL A 14 12.63 3.12 16.36
C VAL A 14 12.11 2.65 17.72
N HIS A 15 10.90 3.07 18.12
CA HIS A 15 10.29 2.59 19.36
C HIS A 15 10.09 1.07 19.36
N ARG A 16 9.60 0.48 18.24
CA ARG A 16 9.45 -0.98 18.10
C ARG A 16 10.80 -1.70 18.14
N MET A 17 11.84 -1.12 17.52
CA MET A 17 13.19 -1.68 17.55
C MET A 17 13.78 -1.67 18.96
N GLN A 18 13.51 -0.63 19.76
CA GLN A 18 13.88 -0.60 21.17
C GLN A 18 13.16 -1.69 21.97
N GLN A 19 11.87 -1.92 21.74
CA GLN A 19 11.12 -3.02 22.37
C GLN A 19 11.74 -4.38 22.03
N ILE A 20 12.15 -4.60 20.77
CA ILE A 20 12.85 -5.83 20.37
C ILE A 20 14.17 -5.95 21.12
N LYS A 21 14.96 -4.87 21.22
CA LYS A 21 16.22 -4.86 21.96
C LYS A 21 16.05 -5.25 23.44
N THR A 22 15.01 -4.74 24.09
CA THR A 22 14.73 -5.07 25.50
C THR A 22 14.33 -6.53 25.70
N LEU A 23 13.67 -7.14 24.71
CA LEU A 23 13.25 -8.54 24.77
C LEU A 23 14.38 -9.50 24.39
N ASN A 24 15.16 -9.15 23.36
CA ASN A 24 16.25 -9.96 22.85
C ASN A 24 17.28 -9.10 22.10
N ALA A 25 18.47 -8.95 22.71
CA ALA A 25 19.56 -8.16 22.15
C ALA A 25 20.19 -8.79 20.89
N GLU A 26 20.21 -10.12 20.80
CA GLU A 26 20.74 -10.84 19.63
C GLU A 26 19.83 -10.66 18.41
N ALA A 27 18.51 -10.76 18.62
CA ALA A 27 17.52 -10.49 17.57
C ALA A 27 17.60 -9.04 17.09
N PHE A 28 17.79 -8.08 18.01
CA PHE A 28 18.03 -6.69 17.63
C PHE A 28 19.30 -6.53 16.78
N LYS A 29 20.41 -7.17 17.17
CA LYS A 29 21.65 -7.12 16.40
C LYS A 29 21.43 -7.69 14.99
N TRP A 30 20.87 -8.89 14.90
CA TRP A 30 20.56 -9.54 13.64
C TRP A 30 19.68 -8.67 12.72
N LEU A 31 18.66 -7.99 13.25
CA LEU A 31 17.82 -7.08 12.47
C LEU A 31 18.57 -5.84 11.97
N ASN A 32 19.53 -5.31 12.72
CA ASN A 32 20.35 -4.18 12.29
C ASN A 32 21.41 -4.59 11.27
N ASP A 33 21.85 -5.86 11.28
CA ASP A 33 22.78 -6.40 10.28
C ASP A 33 22.09 -6.57 8.91
N LEU A 34 20.75 -6.64 8.86
CA LEU A 34 19.98 -6.65 7.63
C LEU A 34 19.84 -5.24 7.04
N LEU A 35 19.92 -5.13 5.71
CA LEU A 35 19.63 -3.90 4.97
C LEU A 35 18.18 -3.44 5.24
N LEU A 36 18.00 -2.36 6.00
CA LEU A 36 16.68 -1.87 6.43
C LEU A 36 15.71 -1.66 5.25
N GLU A 37 16.20 -1.17 4.12
CA GLU A 37 15.40 -0.96 2.91
C GLU A 37 14.70 -2.24 2.43
N LYS A 38 15.29 -3.42 2.67
CA LYS A 38 14.77 -4.70 2.18
C LYS A 38 13.70 -5.32 3.05
N TRP A 39 13.53 -4.86 4.29
CA TRP A 39 12.62 -5.49 5.24
C TRP A 39 11.75 -4.52 6.03
N THR A 40 11.99 -3.20 5.92
CA THR A 40 11.18 -2.17 6.60
C THR A 40 10.40 -1.35 5.58
N MET A 41 9.12 -1.11 5.84
CA MET A 41 8.29 -0.25 4.99
C MET A 41 8.66 1.24 5.12
N TYR A 42 9.26 1.66 6.24
CA TYR A 42 9.63 3.06 6.43
C TYR A 42 10.76 3.50 5.48
N LEU A 43 11.67 2.59 5.10
CA LEU A 43 12.85 2.88 4.28
C LEU A 43 12.85 2.14 2.94
N ASP A 44 11.76 1.45 2.56
CA ASP A 44 11.72 0.68 1.32
C ASP A 44 11.71 1.55 0.05
N ASN A 45 11.65 2.88 0.17
CA ASN A 45 11.54 3.82 -0.94
C ASN A 45 10.42 3.47 -1.94
N GLY A 46 9.37 2.79 -1.49
CA GLY A 46 8.27 2.32 -2.32
C GLY A 46 8.54 1.01 -3.09
N HIS A 47 9.68 0.36 -2.90
CA HIS A 47 10.04 -0.89 -3.58
C HIS A 47 9.29 -2.12 -3.04
N ARG A 48 8.78 -2.07 -1.80
CA ARG A 48 7.95 -3.13 -1.19
C ARG A 48 8.51 -4.54 -1.29
N TRP A 49 9.81 -4.69 -1.02
CA TRP A 49 10.53 -5.97 -1.07
C TRP A 49 9.81 -7.14 -0.38
N GLY A 50 9.08 -6.87 0.72
CA GLY A 50 8.31 -7.88 1.46
C GLY A 50 6.83 -8.02 1.08
N SER A 51 6.18 -7.03 0.44
CA SER A 51 4.73 -7.11 0.17
C SER A 51 4.38 -7.86 -1.11
N LEU A 52 5.29 -7.90 -2.09
CA LEU A 52 5.07 -8.59 -3.36
C LEU A 52 5.32 -10.11 -3.25
N THR A 53 6.20 -10.55 -2.36
CA THR A 53 6.63 -11.94 -2.25
C THR A 53 5.66 -12.81 -1.44
N THR A 54 5.10 -12.29 -0.34
CA THR A 54 4.21 -13.06 0.52
C THR A 54 2.87 -13.35 -0.16
N ASN A 55 2.24 -12.36 -0.80
CA ASN A 55 0.89 -12.53 -1.35
C ASN A 55 0.82 -13.63 -2.43
N VAL A 56 1.82 -13.72 -3.31
CA VAL A 56 1.84 -14.77 -4.33
C VAL A 56 1.98 -16.14 -3.67
N SER A 57 2.98 -16.35 -2.82
CA SER A 57 3.17 -17.64 -2.12
C SER A 57 1.99 -18.02 -1.20
N GLU A 58 1.44 -17.06 -0.45
CA GLU A 58 0.30 -17.24 0.45
C GLU A 58 -0.97 -17.61 -0.29
N SER A 59 -1.18 -17.01 -1.47
CA SER A 59 -2.33 -17.35 -2.31
C SER A 59 -2.33 -18.85 -2.68
N TYR A 60 -1.16 -19.49 -2.77
CA TYR A 60 -1.03 -20.91 -3.08
C TYR A 60 -0.98 -21.82 -1.86
N ASN A 61 -0.83 -21.29 -0.65
CA ASN A 61 -0.79 -22.11 0.57
C ASN A 61 -2.04 -23.01 0.71
N GLY A 62 -3.22 -22.53 0.30
CA GLY A 62 -4.44 -23.34 0.30
C GLY A 62 -4.39 -24.52 -0.68
N VAL A 63 -3.82 -24.31 -1.87
CA VAL A 63 -3.63 -25.36 -2.90
C VAL A 63 -2.60 -26.37 -2.42
N LEU A 64 -1.46 -25.89 -1.94
CA LEU A 64 -0.37 -26.73 -1.44
C LEU A 64 -0.80 -27.56 -0.24
N LYS A 65 -1.59 -27.00 0.70
CA LYS A 65 -2.16 -27.76 1.82
C LYS A 65 -3.07 -28.89 1.35
N LYS A 66 -3.91 -28.66 0.33
CA LYS A 66 -4.79 -29.70 -0.25
C LYS A 66 -4.01 -30.77 -1.01
N ALA A 67 -2.85 -30.43 -1.55
CA ALA A 67 -1.99 -31.35 -2.28
C ALA A 67 -1.14 -32.25 -1.36
N ARG A 68 -1.03 -31.94 -0.06
CA ARG A 68 -0.23 -32.73 0.89
C ARG A 68 -0.71 -34.18 0.97
N GLY A 69 0.23 -35.12 0.93
CA GLY A 69 -0.05 -36.55 1.02
C GLY A 69 -0.45 -37.19 -0.31
N LEU A 70 -0.51 -36.44 -1.41
CA LEU A 70 -0.76 -36.99 -2.74
C LEU A 70 0.56 -37.42 -3.43
N PRO A 71 0.49 -38.32 -4.42
CA PRO A 71 1.63 -38.63 -5.28
C PRO A 71 2.17 -37.35 -5.96
N VAL A 72 3.49 -37.31 -6.20
CA VAL A 72 4.18 -36.14 -6.78
C VAL A 72 3.52 -35.66 -8.08
N THR A 73 3.10 -36.58 -8.94
CA THR A 73 2.40 -36.27 -10.19
C THR A 73 1.05 -35.60 -9.97
N ALA A 74 0.28 -36.01 -8.96
CA ALA A 74 -0.99 -35.39 -8.61
C ALA A 74 -0.79 -33.98 -8.04
N MET A 75 0.23 -33.78 -7.20
CA MET A 75 0.56 -32.46 -6.66
C MET A 75 0.92 -31.46 -7.76
N ILE A 76 1.74 -31.87 -8.74
CA ILE A 76 2.12 -31.04 -9.89
C ILE A 76 0.88 -30.69 -10.71
N ARG A 77 0.04 -31.68 -11.05
CA ARG A 77 -1.20 -31.45 -11.82
C ARG A 77 -2.14 -30.47 -11.13
N MET A 78 -2.34 -30.60 -9.81
CA MET A 78 -3.18 -29.68 -9.05
C MET A 78 -2.64 -28.25 -9.04
N THR A 79 -1.32 -28.10 -8.87
CA THR A 79 -0.67 -26.78 -8.82
C THR A 79 -0.72 -26.09 -10.17
N VAL A 80 -0.37 -26.80 -11.24
CA VAL A 80 -0.44 -26.27 -12.62
C VAL A 80 -1.87 -25.88 -12.95
N LYS A 81 -2.85 -26.75 -12.66
CA LYS A 81 -4.26 -26.43 -12.90
C LYS A 81 -4.71 -25.17 -12.15
N ALA A 82 -4.41 -25.06 -10.86
CA ALA A 82 -4.78 -23.89 -10.07
C ALA A 82 -4.13 -22.59 -10.60
N LEU A 83 -2.91 -22.67 -11.12
CA LEU A 83 -2.22 -21.54 -11.73
C LEU A 83 -2.86 -21.16 -13.07
N THR A 84 -3.15 -22.13 -13.92
CA THR A 84 -3.84 -21.90 -15.21
C THR A 84 -5.23 -21.32 -15.00
N ASP A 85 -6.03 -21.90 -14.10
CA ASP A 85 -7.39 -21.43 -13.81
C ASP A 85 -7.36 -19.96 -13.35
N ARG A 86 -6.45 -19.62 -12.43
CA ARG A 86 -6.27 -18.22 -11.98
C ARG A 86 -5.83 -17.28 -13.10
N PHE A 87 -4.91 -17.71 -13.95
CA PHE A 87 -4.45 -16.89 -15.06
C PHE A 87 -5.61 -16.59 -16.03
N VAL A 88 -6.40 -17.61 -16.36
CA VAL A 88 -7.59 -17.46 -17.20
C VAL A 88 -8.60 -16.52 -16.56
N GLU A 89 -8.92 -16.71 -15.27
CA GLU A 89 -9.82 -15.80 -14.53
C GLU A 89 -9.34 -14.35 -14.54
N GLN A 90 -8.05 -14.11 -14.32
CA GLN A 90 -7.51 -12.75 -14.35
C GLN A 90 -7.50 -12.16 -15.76
N SER A 91 -7.19 -12.96 -16.77
CA SER A 91 -7.23 -12.51 -18.17
C SER A 91 -8.64 -12.17 -18.63
N THR A 92 -9.65 -12.97 -18.24
CA THR A 92 -11.06 -12.70 -18.60
C THR A 92 -11.56 -11.44 -17.90
N LEU A 93 -11.22 -11.25 -16.62
CA LEU A 93 -11.53 -10.01 -15.91
C LEU A 93 -10.85 -8.79 -16.57
N ALA A 94 -9.58 -8.90 -16.95
CA ALA A 94 -8.88 -7.81 -17.62
C ALA A 94 -9.51 -7.46 -18.97
N ASN A 95 -9.85 -8.45 -19.79
CA ASN A 95 -10.53 -8.23 -21.06
C ASN A 95 -11.91 -7.60 -20.89
N ALA A 96 -12.71 -8.09 -19.94
CA ALA A 96 -14.02 -7.50 -19.64
C ALA A 96 -13.91 -6.03 -19.19
N LEU A 97 -12.83 -5.66 -18.48
CA LEU A 97 -12.58 -4.25 -18.12
C LEU A 97 -12.21 -3.40 -19.33
N LEU A 98 -11.40 -3.92 -20.24
CA LEU A 98 -11.06 -3.24 -21.49
C LEU A 98 -12.30 -3.01 -22.37
N GLU A 99 -13.16 -4.02 -22.51
CA GLU A 99 -14.43 -3.91 -23.24
C GLU A 99 -15.36 -2.84 -22.65
N GLN A 100 -15.38 -2.72 -21.31
CA GLN A 100 -16.14 -1.70 -20.61
C GLN A 100 -15.44 -0.33 -20.55
N ASN A 101 -14.27 -0.19 -21.18
CA ASN A 101 -13.41 0.99 -21.10
C ASN A 101 -13.13 1.45 -19.65
N ARG A 102 -13.06 0.48 -18.72
CA ARG A 102 -12.78 0.73 -17.30
C ARG A 102 -11.30 0.51 -17.02
N SER A 103 -10.71 1.44 -16.29
CA SER A 103 -9.30 1.34 -15.89
C SER A 103 -9.06 0.39 -14.71
N TRP A 104 -10.10 -0.03 -13.96
CA TRP A 104 -9.95 -0.93 -12.81
C TRP A 104 -11.24 -1.70 -12.46
N PRO A 105 -11.13 -2.83 -11.71
CA PRO A 105 -12.28 -3.55 -11.18
C PRO A 105 -13.14 -2.71 -10.21
N LEU A 106 -14.43 -2.99 -10.14
CA LEU A 106 -15.37 -2.35 -9.22
C LEU A 106 -14.95 -2.44 -7.74
N SER A 107 -14.27 -3.51 -7.35
CA SER A 107 -13.74 -3.68 -5.99
C SER A 107 -12.69 -2.63 -5.63
N MET A 108 -11.83 -2.27 -6.58
CA MET A 108 -10.84 -1.21 -6.43
C MET A 108 -11.51 0.16 -6.39
N GLU A 109 -12.51 0.37 -7.24
CA GLU A 109 -13.30 1.61 -7.25
C GLU A 109 -14.02 1.84 -5.93
N LYS A 110 -14.69 0.80 -5.41
CA LYS A 110 -15.36 0.85 -4.10
C LYS A 110 -14.39 1.21 -2.98
N ARG A 111 -13.23 0.53 -2.94
CA ARG A 111 -12.19 0.79 -1.93
C ARG A 111 -11.62 2.21 -2.06
N PHE A 112 -11.44 2.70 -3.28
CA PHE A 112 -11.02 4.07 -3.52
C PHE A 112 -12.05 5.06 -2.97
N ASN A 113 -13.33 4.89 -3.32
CA ASN A 113 -14.42 5.75 -2.88
C ASN A 113 -14.62 5.73 -1.36
N GLU A 114 -14.46 4.58 -0.70
CA GLU A 114 -14.50 4.50 0.76
C GLU A 114 -13.35 5.26 1.43
N ASN A 115 -12.13 5.14 0.89
CA ASN A 115 -10.98 5.90 1.39
C ASN A 115 -11.15 7.40 1.13
N TRP A 116 -11.71 7.77 -0.02
CA TRP A 116 -12.04 9.14 -0.37
C TRP A 116 -13.02 9.76 0.62
N ARG A 117 -14.14 9.07 0.92
CA ARG A 117 -15.12 9.53 1.90
C ARG A 117 -14.52 9.72 3.29
N LYS A 118 -13.66 8.78 3.73
CA LYS A 118 -12.93 8.90 5.01
C LYS A 118 -11.99 10.11 5.01
N ALA A 119 -11.27 10.34 3.91
CA ALA A 119 -10.39 11.50 3.77
C ALA A 119 -11.17 12.82 3.85
N GLN A 120 -12.32 12.93 3.17
CA GLN A 120 -13.17 14.13 3.23
C GLN A 120 -13.68 14.40 4.66
N ALA A 121 -14.07 13.37 5.40
CA ALA A 121 -14.50 13.53 6.79
C ALA A 121 -13.37 14.00 7.74
N HIS A 122 -12.10 13.81 7.34
CA HIS A 122 -10.93 14.14 8.16
C HIS A 122 -10.25 15.44 7.73
N ALA A 123 -10.43 15.90 6.49
CA ALA A 123 -9.81 17.10 5.94
C ALA A 123 -10.74 18.32 6.04
N ARG A 124 -10.27 19.35 6.75
CA ARG A 124 -10.96 20.64 6.93
C ARG A 124 -10.72 21.59 5.76
N MET A 125 -9.49 21.62 5.24
CA MET A 125 -9.10 22.51 4.14
C MET A 125 -7.91 21.90 3.40
N MET A 126 -7.90 22.05 2.07
CA MET A 126 -6.74 21.74 1.22
C MET A 126 -6.33 22.99 0.46
N ASN A 127 -5.10 23.45 0.69
CA ASN A 127 -4.50 24.54 -0.07
C ASN A 127 -3.46 23.97 -1.05
N TYR A 128 -3.47 24.46 -2.29
CA TYR A 128 -2.49 24.09 -3.31
C TYR A 128 -1.49 25.22 -3.50
N ILE A 129 -0.21 24.92 -3.33
CA ILE A 129 0.89 25.88 -3.52
C ILE A 129 1.53 25.58 -4.87
N THR A 130 1.19 26.39 -5.87
CA THR A 130 1.53 26.20 -7.30
C THR A 130 3.03 26.22 -7.57
N THR A 131 3.82 26.93 -6.76
CA THR A 131 5.27 27.05 -6.94
C THR A 131 6.05 25.78 -6.60
N SER A 132 5.44 24.82 -5.88
CA SER A 132 6.13 23.63 -5.37
C SER A 132 5.35 22.32 -5.51
N VAL A 133 4.18 22.31 -6.16
CA VAL A 133 3.27 21.13 -6.24
C VAL A 133 3.03 20.51 -4.84
N VAL A 134 2.91 21.38 -3.83
CA VAL A 134 2.66 20.99 -2.44
C VAL A 134 1.20 21.22 -2.11
N PHE A 135 0.58 20.22 -1.49
CA PHE A 135 -0.72 20.39 -0.88
C PHE A 135 -0.58 20.48 0.63
N GLU A 136 -1.20 21.49 1.21
CA GLU A 136 -1.33 21.62 2.66
C GLU A 136 -2.73 21.16 3.06
N ILE A 137 -2.78 20.09 3.85
CA ILE A 137 -4.00 19.46 4.33
C ILE A 137 -4.14 19.79 5.81
N LEU A 138 -5.14 20.59 6.15
CA LEU A 138 -5.53 20.84 7.53
C LEU A 138 -6.56 19.78 7.93
N THR A 139 -6.26 18.99 8.95
CA THR A 139 -7.20 17.99 9.46
C THR A 139 -8.06 18.54 10.57
N PHE A 140 -9.26 17.99 10.77
CA PHE A 140 -10.08 18.32 11.93
C PHE A 140 -9.40 17.93 13.24
N ALA A 141 -9.69 18.70 14.29
CA ALA A 141 -9.37 18.33 15.67
C ALA A 141 -10.13 17.06 16.05
N HIS A 142 -9.44 16.10 16.68
CA HIS A 142 -10.07 14.89 17.19
C HIS A 142 -9.76 14.76 18.68
N ASN A 143 -10.78 14.58 19.51
CA ASN A 143 -10.69 14.39 20.96
C ASN A 143 -9.91 15.49 21.70
N GLY A 144 -10.22 16.76 21.43
CA GLY A 144 -9.62 17.91 22.12
C GLY A 144 -8.16 18.20 21.77
N LYS A 145 -7.57 17.48 20.79
CA LYS A 145 -6.27 17.80 20.21
C LYS A 145 -6.45 18.70 19.00
N GLU A 146 -5.61 19.73 18.89
CA GLU A 146 -5.58 20.66 17.77
C GLU A 146 -5.44 19.93 16.42
N GLY A 147 -6.02 20.50 15.36
CA GLY A 147 -5.90 19.94 14.01
C GLY A 147 -4.43 19.91 13.56
N ASN A 148 -4.04 18.88 12.81
CA ASN A 148 -2.68 18.80 12.27
C ASN A 148 -2.64 19.40 10.87
N ALA A 149 -1.57 20.15 10.59
CA ALA A 149 -1.21 20.54 9.23
C ALA A 149 -0.27 19.47 8.64
N HIS A 150 -0.69 18.88 7.52
CA HIS A 150 0.12 17.93 6.77
C HIS A 150 0.47 18.51 5.41
N LYS A 151 1.76 18.52 5.06
CA LYS A 151 2.24 18.94 3.74
C LYS A 151 2.51 17.69 2.92
N THR A 152 1.91 17.59 1.76
CA THR A 152 2.17 16.52 0.81
C THR A 152 2.86 17.05 -0.42
N PHE A 153 3.95 16.40 -0.78
CA PHE A 153 4.81 16.70 -1.92
C PHE A 153 4.49 15.65 -2.98
N ALA A 154 3.67 16.00 -3.96
CA ALA A 154 3.13 15.02 -4.91
C ALA A 154 4.20 14.50 -5.88
N ASP A 155 5.13 15.38 -6.26
CA ASP A 155 6.31 15.10 -7.08
C ASP A 155 7.26 14.12 -6.37
N ALA A 156 7.57 14.40 -5.10
CA ALA A 156 8.47 13.59 -4.29
C ALA A 156 7.77 12.37 -3.67
N LYS A 157 6.45 12.23 -3.86
CA LYS A 157 5.60 11.16 -3.27
C LYS A 157 5.79 11.06 -1.75
N LYS A 158 5.77 12.21 -1.07
CA LYS A 158 6.05 12.30 0.38
C LYS A 158 4.94 13.06 1.10
N CYS A 159 4.71 12.69 2.36
CA CYS A 159 3.86 13.41 3.30
C CYS A 159 4.73 13.83 4.49
N SER A 160 4.55 15.03 5.03
CA SER A 160 5.19 15.46 6.27
C SER A 160 4.82 14.58 7.46
N CYS A 161 3.70 13.86 7.36
CA CYS A 161 3.25 12.85 8.31
C CYS A 161 4.00 11.51 8.22
N GLY A 162 4.83 11.30 7.19
CA GLY A 162 5.48 10.02 6.88
C GLY A 162 4.53 8.93 6.34
N LYS A 163 3.22 9.18 6.31
CA LYS A 163 2.19 8.21 5.91
C LYS A 163 1.78 8.35 4.45
N TRP A 164 2.66 8.79 3.54
CA TRP A 164 2.29 8.84 2.12
C TRP A 164 1.94 7.43 1.68
N VAL A 165 0.64 7.18 1.51
CA VAL A 165 0.17 5.81 1.40
C VAL A 165 0.60 5.28 0.06
N ASN A 166 1.27 4.14 0.17
CA ASN A 166 1.53 3.11 -0.80
C ASN A 166 0.32 2.78 -1.73
N TYR A 167 -0.10 3.70 -2.60
CA TYR A 167 -1.02 3.44 -3.72
C TYR A 167 -0.24 3.40 -5.05
N HIS A 168 0.83 2.60 -5.12
CA HIS A 168 1.60 2.42 -6.36
C HIS A 168 1.10 1.31 -7.29
N ASN A 169 0.00 0.63 -6.96
CA ASN A 169 -0.64 -0.32 -7.88
C ASN A 169 -1.59 0.34 -8.89
N LEU A 170 -1.40 1.63 -9.19
CA LEU A 170 -2.13 2.32 -10.25
C LEU A 170 -1.13 3.21 -10.98
N ALA A 171 -0.39 2.62 -11.93
CA ALA A 171 0.51 3.34 -12.83
C ALA A 171 -0.21 4.39 -13.72
N LEU A 172 -1.55 4.50 -13.62
CA LEU A 172 -2.38 5.53 -14.25
C LEU A 172 -2.96 6.57 -13.26
N MET A 173 -2.68 6.46 -11.95
CA MET A 173 -3.15 7.45 -10.97
C MET A 173 -2.39 8.78 -11.02
N GLN A 174 -1.17 8.79 -11.57
CA GLN A 174 -0.37 10.02 -11.61
C GLN A 174 -0.91 11.04 -12.63
N SER A 175 -1.45 10.58 -13.75
CA SER A 175 -2.10 11.42 -14.75
C SER A 175 -3.48 11.88 -14.30
N ASN A 176 -4.29 11.01 -13.69
CA ASN A 176 -5.65 11.36 -13.31
C ASN A 176 -5.78 12.12 -11.97
N PHE A 177 -4.83 12.02 -11.04
CA PHE A 177 -4.91 12.80 -9.79
C PHE A 177 -4.67 14.30 -10.05
N VAL A 178 -3.72 14.63 -10.94
CA VAL A 178 -3.47 16.02 -11.36
C VAL A 178 -4.65 16.56 -12.17
N VAL A 179 -5.20 15.76 -13.10
CA VAL A 179 -6.39 16.15 -13.86
C VAL A 179 -7.62 16.31 -12.96
N PHE A 180 -7.82 15.44 -11.95
CA PHE A 180 -8.98 15.50 -11.05
C PHE A 180 -8.92 16.70 -10.08
N VAL A 181 -7.73 17.02 -9.55
CA VAL A 181 -7.50 18.22 -8.72
C VAL A 181 -7.71 19.51 -9.52
N VAL A 182 -7.26 19.56 -10.78
CA VAL A 182 -7.48 20.71 -11.67
C VAL A 182 -8.96 20.82 -12.08
N SER A 183 -9.65 19.69 -12.22
CA SER A 183 -11.08 19.64 -12.58
C SER A 183 -12.00 20.09 -11.43
N SER A 184 -11.65 19.79 -10.16
CA SER A 184 -12.44 20.23 -9.02
C SER A 184 -12.35 21.73 -8.74
N GLN A 185 -11.35 22.42 -9.30
CA GLN A 185 -11.21 23.88 -9.22
C GLN A 185 -12.07 24.65 -10.24
N ARG A 186 -12.66 23.97 -11.24
CA ARG A 186 -13.60 24.61 -12.19
C ARG A 186 -15.07 24.57 -11.74
N LEU A 187 -15.35 23.96 -10.59
CA LEU A 187 -16.71 23.79 -10.05
C LEU A 187 -16.93 24.51 -8.70
N MET A 188 -16.00 25.38 -8.30
CA MET A 188 -16.19 26.44 -7.30
C MET A 188 -16.02 27.79 -7.97
#